data_AF-A0A819L5D8-F1
#
_entry.id   AF-A0A819L5D8-F1
#
_cell.length_a   1.000
_cell.length_b   1.000
_cell.length_c   1.000
_cell.angle_alpha   90.00
_cell.angle_beta   90.00
_cell.angle_gamma   90.00
#
_symmetry.space_group_name_H-M   'P 1'
#
loop_
_entity.id
_entity.type
_entity.pdbx_description
1 polymer ?
#
loop_
_entity_poly.entity_id
_entity_poly.type
_entity_poly.pdbx_seq_one_letter_code
_entity_poly.pdbx_strand_id
1 'polypeptide(L)'
;MFDFLSLDLFHQDLNQAYTTGRLPCEDDFSLRYIDYAIIEQQTPMTAASSFWLDTLHDCKIDRPLSLPFDRHRVSDEHRTGRGISASFSFDKDLSRAFITNTSMSKTTLENMALASYYAFLFKLTNGERDLCIGMNTHGRYKPELMSVIGMFVNAIPLRCQLDPNWSFARLVEEVHQIATDSSNYSYFPLQRILAQHPLASKPAFLDTSFQFDSNPIEKNCDQIMLSLVASLFERTSPKQSIFKEFLSGQ
;
A
#
# COMPACT_ATOMS: atom_id res chain seq x y z
N MET A 1 -9.63 -16.66 8.64
CA MET A 1 -9.45 -15.54 7.68
C MET A 1 -7.96 -15.38 7.50
N PHE A 2 -7.46 -15.33 6.26
CA PHE A 2 -6.02 -15.31 5.96
C PHE A 2 -5.74 -14.42 4.74
N ASP A 3 -4.53 -13.89 4.64
CA ASP A 3 -4.12 -12.95 3.58
C ASP A 3 -3.74 -13.63 2.25
N PHE A 4 -3.41 -12.83 1.23
CA PHE A 4 -3.07 -13.32 -0.11
C PHE A 4 -1.86 -14.27 -0.11
N LEU A 5 -0.79 -13.99 0.65
CA LEU A 5 0.35 -14.91 0.75
C LEU A 5 -0.02 -16.24 1.46
N SER A 6 -0.94 -16.20 2.41
CA SER A 6 -1.45 -17.42 3.03
C SER A 6 -2.28 -18.27 2.07
N LEU A 7 -2.89 -17.67 1.06
CA LEU A 7 -3.63 -18.41 0.04
C LEU A 7 -2.68 -19.27 -0.80
N ASP A 8 -1.47 -18.78 -1.12
CA ASP A 8 -0.45 -19.56 -1.83
C ASP A 8 0.02 -20.77 -1.00
N LEU A 9 0.28 -20.56 0.29
CA LEU A 9 0.63 -21.65 1.23
C LEU A 9 -0.50 -22.68 1.30
N PHE A 10 -1.74 -22.22 1.44
CA PHE A 10 -2.91 -23.09 1.47
C PHE A 10 -3.04 -23.91 0.18
N HIS A 11 -2.84 -23.29 -1.00
CA HIS A 11 -2.86 -24.01 -2.27
C HIS A 11 -1.74 -25.04 -2.39
N GLN A 12 -0.54 -24.72 -1.88
CA GLN A 12 0.57 -25.65 -1.86
C GLN A 12 0.25 -26.87 -0.98
N ASP A 13 -0.22 -26.66 0.24
CA ASP A 13 -0.59 -27.73 1.18
C ASP A 13 -1.74 -28.59 0.63
N LEU A 14 -2.73 -27.94 0.02
CA LEU A 14 -3.86 -28.62 -0.61
C LEU A 14 -3.37 -29.52 -1.76
N ASN A 15 -2.53 -29.00 -2.65
CA ASN A 15 -1.97 -29.77 -3.76
C ASN A 15 -1.13 -30.96 -3.26
N GLN A 16 -0.35 -30.78 -2.20
CA GLN A 16 0.41 -31.85 -1.58
C GLN A 16 -0.52 -32.93 -1.01
N ALA A 17 -1.60 -32.55 -0.33
CA ALA A 17 -2.58 -33.48 0.22
C ALA A 17 -3.27 -34.30 -0.87
N TYR A 18 -3.64 -33.68 -1.99
CA TYR A 18 -4.26 -34.39 -3.12
C TYR A 18 -3.31 -35.34 -3.83
N THR A 19 -2.02 -34.97 -3.97
CA THR A 19 -1.04 -35.79 -4.70
C THR A 19 -0.46 -36.93 -3.87
N THR A 20 -0.28 -36.72 -2.56
CA THR A 20 0.39 -37.68 -1.67
C THR A 20 -0.57 -38.40 -0.71
N GLY A 21 -1.80 -37.92 -0.56
CA GLY A 21 -2.77 -38.42 0.42
C GLY A 21 -2.41 -38.09 1.87
N ARG A 22 -1.45 -37.18 2.11
CA ARG A 22 -0.99 -36.79 3.45
C ARG A 22 -1.21 -35.30 3.68
N LEU A 23 -1.84 -34.96 4.81
CA LEU A 23 -1.91 -33.59 5.30
C LEU A 23 -0.61 -33.25 6.05
N PRO A 24 -0.22 -31.96 6.11
CA PRO A 24 0.80 -31.48 7.03
C PRO A 24 0.46 -31.88 8.47
N CYS A 25 1.45 -32.32 9.25
CA CYS A 25 1.26 -32.64 10.66
C CYS A 25 1.22 -31.35 11.49
N GLU A 26 0.47 -31.33 12.61
CA GLU A 26 0.50 -30.17 13.52
C GLU A 26 1.91 -29.91 14.09
N ASP A 27 2.72 -30.97 14.24
CA ASP A 27 4.12 -30.87 14.66
C ASP A 27 5.05 -30.22 13.62
N ASP A 28 4.60 -30.07 12.36
CA ASP A 28 5.39 -29.42 11.31
C ASP A 28 5.42 -27.89 11.48
N PHE A 29 4.54 -27.33 12.31
CA PHE A 29 4.42 -25.88 12.51
C PHE A 29 5.09 -25.46 13.82
N SER A 30 6.26 -24.84 13.71
CA SER A 30 6.97 -24.26 14.86
C SER A 30 6.28 -23.04 15.49
N LEU A 31 5.39 -22.39 14.73
CA LEU A 31 4.69 -21.17 15.15
C LEU A 31 3.30 -21.11 14.49
N ARG A 32 2.25 -20.85 15.27
CA ARG A 32 0.91 -20.58 14.73
C ARG A 32 0.58 -19.10 14.80
N TYR A 33 -0.40 -18.68 14.01
CA TYR A 33 -0.81 -17.27 13.96
C TYR A 33 -1.26 -16.72 15.32
N ILE A 34 -1.93 -17.54 16.16
CA ILE A 34 -2.34 -17.10 17.50
C ILE A 34 -1.14 -16.84 18.42
N ASP A 35 -0.09 -17.65 18.30
CA ASP A 35 1.14 -17.49 19.07
C ASP A 35 1.83 -16.19 18.64
N TYR A 36 1.88 -15.92 17.32
CA TYR A 36 2.34 -14.63 16.78
C TYR A 36 1.56 -13.44 17.35
N ALA A 37 0.22 -13.49 17.33
CA ALA A 37 -0.61 -12.36 17.78
C ALA A 37 -0.37 -12.02 19.27
N ILE A 38 -0.20 -13.04 20.12
CA ILE A 38 0.15 -12.86 21.53
C ILE A 38 1.53 -12.21 21.68
N ILE A 39 2.52 -12.71 20.93
CA ILE A 39 3.89 -12.19 20.95
C ILE A 39 3.92 -10.73 20.48
N GLU A 40 3.26 -10.40 19.37
CA GLU A 40 3.18 -9.04 18.83
C GLU A 40 2.56 -8.08 19.85
N GLN A 41 1.45 -8.49 20.49
CA GLN A 41 0.76 -7.68 21.49
C GLN A 41 1.65 -7.38 22.71
N GLN A 42 2.48 -8.33 23.13
CA GLN A 42 3.38 -8.17 24.29
C GLN A 42 4.71 -7.50 23.94
N THR A 43 5.10 -7.50 22.67
CA THR A 43 6.38 -6.94 22.23
C THR A 43 6.37 -5.42 22.36
N PRO A 44 7.31 -4.82 23.14
CA PRO A 44 7.48 -3.38 23.17
C PRO A 44 8.14 -2.92 21.86
N MET A 45 7.49 -1.99 21.17
CA MET A 45 7.92 -1.48 19.86
C MET A 45 8.23 0.02 19.95
N THR A 46 9.07 0.41 20.92
CA THR A 46 9.31 1.83 21.25
C THR A 46 9.92 2.61 20.09
N ALA A 47 10.91 2.05 19.39
CA ALA A 47 11.53 2.69 18.23
C ALA A 47 10.52 2.96 17.10
N ALA A 48 9.69 1.96 16.77
CA ALA A 48 8.63 2.13 15.77
C ALA A 48 7.57 3.13 16.23
N SER A 49 7.19 3.07 17.51
CA SER A 49 6.24 4.00 18.11
C SER A 49 6.72 5.45 17.97
N SER A 50 8.00 5.73 18.29
CA SER A 50 8.59 7.05 18.13
C SER A 50 8.65 7.48 16.67
N PHE A 51 9.09 6.59 15.76
CA PHE A 51 9.13 6.88 14.33
C PHE A 51 7.77 7.31 13.77
N TRP A 52 6.70 6.59 14.10
CA TRP A 52 5.36 6.90 13.60
C TRP A 52 4.79 8.19 14.20
N LEU A 53 5.06 8.47 15.48
CA LEU A 53 4.72 9.75 16.11
C LEU A 53 5.40 10.93 15.40
N ASP A 54 6.70 10.80 15.10
CA ASP A 54 7.47 11.85 14.44
C ASP A 54 7.03 12.03 12.98
N THR A 55 6.85 10.93 12.25
CA THR A 55 6.43 10.95 10.83
C THR A 55 5.06 11.63 10.65
N LEU A 56 4.14 11.40 11.59
CA LEU A 56 2.78 11.94 11.56
C LEU A 56 2.61 13.22 12.37
N HIS A 57 3.71 13.78 12.90
CA HIS A 57 3.67 15.04 13.62
C HIS A 57 3.11 16.18 12.75
N ASP A 58 2.13 16.93 13.25
CA ASP A 58 1.39 17.95 12.50
C ASP A 58 0.66 17.47 11.24
N CYS A 59 0.64 16.16 10.96
CA CYS A 59 -0.16 15.62 9.88
C CYS A 59 -1.63 15.71 10.26
N LYS A 60 -2.45 16.31 9.39
CA LYS A 60 -3.91 16.33 9.57
C LYS A 60 -4.50 15.00 9.16
N ILE A 61 -4.23 13.96 9.95
CA ILE A 61 -4.57 12.59 9.58
C ILE A 61 -6.09 12.40 9.45
N ASP A 62 -6.91 13.24 10.08
CA ASP A 62 -8.37 13.23 10.01
C ASP A 62 -8.93 13.98 8.79
N ARG A 63 -8.12 14.83 8.14
CA ARG A 63 -8.53 15.62 6.99
C ARG A 63 -8.37 14.81 5.70
N PRO A 64 -9.47 14.49 5.00
CA PRO A 64 -9.37 13.82 3.71
C PRO A 64 -8.71 14.71 2.67
N LEU A 65 -7.99 14.07 1.74
CA LEU A 65 -7.44 14.75 0.57
C LEU A 65 -8.56 15.40 -0.24
N SER A 66 -8.25 16.54 -0.84
CA SER A 66 -9.19 17.36 -1.61
C SER A 66 -9.44 16.79 -3.01
N LEU A 67 -9.80 15.50 -3.10
CA LEU A 67 -9.99 14.79 -4.37
C LEU A 67 -11.33 15.20 -5.05
N PRO A 68 -11.37 15.24 -6.40
CA PRO A 68 -12.57 15.59 -7.15
C PRO A 68 -13.54 14.40 -7.15
N PHE A 69 -14.45 14.43 -6.20
CA PHE A 69 -15.46 13.39 -6.01
C PHE A 69 -16.73 13.69 -6.81
N ASP A 70 -17.31 12.67 -7.45
CA ASP A 70 -18.56 12.79 -8.21
C ASP A 70 -19.82 12.91 -7.35
N ARG A 71 -19.71 12.57 -6.06
CA ARG A 71 -20.82 12.54 -5.12
C ARG A 71 -20.39 13.15 -3.79
N HIS A 72 -21.38 13.54 -3.00
CA HIS A 72 -21.12 13.93 -1.62
C HIS A 72 -20.69 12.69 -0.83
N ARG A 73 -19.65 12.84 -0.01
CA ARG A 73 -19.16 11.80 0.88
C ARG A 73 -20.29 11.39 1.84
N VAL A 74 -20.63 10.11 1.84
CA VAL A 74 -21.65 9.56 2.74
C VAL A 74 -21.05 9.44 4.15
N SER A 75 -21.85 9.63 5.20
CA SER A 75 -21.39 9.39 6.56
C SER A 75 -21.00 7.91 6.74
N ASP A 76 -20.03 7.66 7.61
CA ASP A 76 -19.43 6.33 7.69
C ASP A 76 -20.38 5.22 8.15
N GLU A 77 -21.46 5.56 8.85
CA GLU A 77 -22.51 4.62 9.27
C GLU A 77 -23.27 4.01 8.08
N HIS A 78 -23.21 4.67 6.92
CA HIS A 78 -23.88 4.26 5.69
C HIS A 78 -22.92 3.65 4.66
N ARG A 79 -21.70 3.25 5.07
CA ARG A 79 -20.75 2.57 4.16
C ARG A 79 -21.31 1.23 3.75
N THR A 80 -21.52 1.02 2.45
CA THR A 80 -22.00 -0.27 1.95
C THR A 80 -20.88 -1.18 1.46
N GLY A 81 -19.65 -0.67 1.38
CA GLY A 81 -18.49 -1.42 0.86
C GLY A 81 -18.49 -1.62 -0.66
N ARG A 82 -19.44 -1.02 -1.39
CA ARG A 82 -19.43 -1.05 -2.86
C ARG A 82 -18.25 -0.24 -3.42
N GLY A 83 -17.61 -0.79 -4.45
CA GLY A 83 -16.51 -0.16 -5.17
C GLY A 83 -16.52 -0.56 -6.64
N ILE A 84 -15.72 0.13 -7.45
CA ILE A 84 -15.49 -0.19 -8.86
C ILE A 84 -13.98 -0.22 -9.07
N SER A 85 -13.50 -1.26 -9.74
CA SER A 85 -12.10 -1.35 -10.17
C SER A 85 -11.95 -0.83 -11.60
N ALA A 86 -10.90 -0.04 -11.85
CA ALA A 86 -10.52 0.39 -13.18
C ALA A 86 -9.07 -0.02 -13.44
N SER A 87 -8.83 -0.76 -14.52
CA SER A 87 -7.50 -1.20 -14.94
C SER A 87 -7.11 -0.51 -16.24
N PHE A 88 -5.83 -0.16 -16.36
CA PHE A 88 -5.25 0.33 -17.59
C PHE A 88 -3.85 -0.25 -17.77
N SER A 89 -3.40 -0.30 -19.01
CA SER A 89 -2.07 -0.79 -19.37
C SER A 89 -1.34 0.31 -20.10
N PHE A 90 -0.05 0.46 -19.84
CA PHE A 90 0.80 1.33 -20.64
C PHE A 90 1.23 0.61 -21.91
N ASP A 91 1.47 1.40 -22.96
CA ASP A 91 2.12 0.87 -24.16
C ASP A 91 3.55 0.41 -23.85
N LYS A 92 4.13 -0.33 -24.81
CA LYS A 92 5.45 -0.93 -24.64
C LYS A 92 6.57 0.10 -24.54
N ASP A 93 6.45 1.21 -25.25
CA ASP A 93 7.53 2.20 -25.35
C ASP A 93 7.60 3.04 -24.09
N LEU A 94 6.45 3.46 -23.56
CA LEU A 94 6.33 4.11 -22.26
C LEU A 94 6.78 3.18 -21.13
N SER A 95 6.37 1.92 -21.16
CA SER A 95 6.79 0.92 -20.17
C SER A 95 8.31 0.75 -20.17
N ARG A 96 8.92 0.59 -21.35
CA ARG A 96 10.37 0.47 -21.50
C ARG A 96 11.09 1.73 -21.02
N ALA A 97 10.61 2.91 -21.42
CA ALA A 97 11.18 4.18 -20.97
C ALA A 97 11.12 4.31 -19.43
N PHE A 98 10.00 3.90 -18.82
CA PHE A 98 9.83 3.92 -17.37
C PHE A 98 10.80 2.97 -16.66
N ILE A 99 10.98 1.74 -17.16
CA ILE A 99 11.97 0.77 -16.63
C ILE A 99 13.40 1.32 -16.81
N THR A 100 13.75 1.82 -17.99
CA THR A 100 15.09 2.36 -18.26
C THR A 100 15.40 3.53 -17.35
N ASN A 101 14.48 4.49 -17.20
CA ASN A 101 14.65 5.61 -16.29
C ASN A 101 14.81 5.15 -14.84
N THR A 102 14.00 4.16 -14.43
CA THR A 102 14.13 3.56 -13.09
C THR A 102 15.49 2.93 -12.88
N SER A 103 16.06 2.24 -13.87
CA SER A 103 17.39 1.63 -13.73
C SER A 103 18.53 2.66 -13.62
N MET A 104 18.29 3.90 -14.08
CA MET A 104 19.27 4.98 -14.03
C MET A 104 19.20 5.78 -12.72
N SER A 105 18.00 5.93 -12.14
CA SER A 105 17.82 6.40 -10.77
C SER A 105 18.14 5.26 -9.80
N LYS A 106 18.90 5.44 -8.73
CA LYS A 106 19.22 4.34 -7.78
C LYS A 106 18.00 3.95 -6.91
N THR A 107 16.86 3.67 -7.51
CA THR A 107 15.55 3.44 -6.89
C THR A 107 14.85 2.22 -7.50
N THR A 108 13.73 1.81 -6.91
CA THR A 108 12.92 0.67 -7.38
C THR A 108 11.80 1.14 -8.31
N LEU A 109 11.27 0.20 -9.11
CA LEU A 109 10.13 0.44 -10.00
C LEU A 109 8.88 0.86 -9.21
N GLU A 110 8.69 0.24 -8.05
CA GLU A 110 7.67 0.60 -7.07
C GLU A 110 7.79 2.07 -6.63
N ASN A 111 8.99 2.53 -6.26
CA ASN A 111 9.18 3.90 -5.79
C ASN A 111 9.00 4.93 -6.91
N MET A 112 9.39 4.59 -8.14
CA MET A 112 9.12 5.42 -9.32
C MET A 112 7.60 5.54 -9.57
N ALA A 113 6.87 4.44 -9.44
CA ALA A 113 5.41 4.42 -9.59
C ALA A 113 4.70 5.17 -8.45
N LEU A 114 5.19 5.02 -7.22
CA LEU A 114 4.69 5.74 -6.05
C LEU A 114 4.94 7.25 -6.18
N ALA A 115 6.10 7.68 -6.69
CA ALA A 115 6.37 9.09 -6.97
C ALA A 115 5.44 9.66 -8.05
N SER A 116 5.18 8.87 -9.09
CA SER A 116 4.19 9.22 -10.13
C SER A 116 2.78 9.34 -9.55
N TYR A 117 2.43 8.48 -8.59
CA TYR A 117 1.16 8.53 -7.88
C TYR A 117 1.02 9.79 -6.99
N TYR A 118 2.06 10.18 -6.25
CA TYR A 118 2.07 11.44 -5.52
C TYR A 118 1.96 12.66 -6.44
N ALA A 119 2.69 12.68 -7.56
CA ALA A 119 2.58 13.75 -8.55
C ALA A 119 1.17 13.85 -9.16
N PHE A 120 0.54 12.69 -9.40
CA PHE A 120 -0.85 12.61 -9.83
C PHE A 120 -1.80 13.17 -8.77
N LEU A 121 -1.70 12.72 -7.51
CA LEU A 121 -2.53 13.22 -6.41
C LEU A 121 -2.35 14.72 -6.17
N PHE A 122 -1.12 15.23 -6.26
CA PHE A 122 -0.82 16.66 -6.14
C PHE A 122 -1.56 17.48 -7.19
N LYS A 123 -1.55 17.04 -8.45
CA LYS A 123 -2.32 17.69 -9.52
C LYS A 123 -3.83 17.56 -9.29
N LEU A 124 -4.29 16.38 -8.89
CA LEU A 124 -5.70 16.06 -8.70
C LEU A 124 -6.34 16.86 -7.54
N THR A 125 -5.56 17.15 -6.51
CA THR A 125 -5.96 17.93 -5.32
C THR A 125 -5.71 19.43 -5.49
N ASN A 126 -5.41 19.88 -6.71
CA ASN A 126 -5.13 21.28 -7.04
C ASN A 126 -3.97 21.87 -6.22
N GLY A 127 -2.91 21.09 -6.02
CA GLY A 127 -1.66 21.52 -5.40
C GLY A 127 -1.56 21.30 -3.89
N GLU A 128 -2.34 20.38 -3.32
CA GLU A 128 -2.20 20.00 -1.90
C GLU A 128 -0.81 19.40 -1.64
N ARG A 129 -0.08 19.98 -0.68
CA ARG A 129 1.35 19.69 -0.47
C ARG A 129 1.61 18.61 0.57
N ASP A 130 0.75 18.45 1.57
CA ASP A 130 0.92 17.41 2.60
C ASP A 130 0.00 16.24 2.27
N LEU A 131 0.54 15.24 1.56
CA LEU A 131 -0.21 14.09 1.09
C LEU A 131 0.13 12.88 1.95
N CYS A 132 -0.89 12.30 2.59
CA CYS A 132 -0.75 11.07 3.37
C CYS A 132 -1.67 9.99 2.79
N ILE A 133 -1.07 8.89 2.34
CA ILE A 133 -1.75 7.77 1.69
C ILE A 133 -1.47 6.47 2.44
N GLY A 134 -2.30 5.45 2.24
CA GLY A 134 -2.06 4.12 2.79
C GLY A 134 -1.18 3.27 1.89
N MET A 135 -0.36 2.41 2.48
CA MET A 135 0.29 1.31 1.79
C MET A 135 0.07 0.02 2.57
N ASN A 136 -0.34 -1.04 1.89
CA ASN A 136 -0.44 -2.35 2.52
C ASN A 136 0.91 -3.05 2.43
N THR A 137 1.37 -3.55 3.56
CA THR A 137 2.59 -4.34 3.69
C THR A 137 2.21 -5.77 4.00
N HIS A 138 3.06 -6.73 3.61
CA HIS A 138 2.81 -8.15 3.88
C HIS A 138 2.83 -8.50 5.37
N GLY A 139 3.43 -7.66 6.23
CA GLY A 139 3.55 -7.86 7.68
C GLY A 139 4.36 -9.09 8.11
N ARG A 140 5.00 -9.80 7.17
CA ARG A 140 5.87 -10.96 7.44
C ARG A 140 7.32 -10.51 7.54
N TYR A 141 7.65 -9.81 8.62
CA TYR A 141 8.96 -9.19 8.83
C TYR A 141 10.02 -10.15 9.40
N LYS A 142 9.66 -11.41 9.68
CA LYS A 142 10.58 -12.45 10.13
C LYS A 142 10.47 -13.71 9.27
N PRO A 143 11.56 -14.46 9.08
CA PRO A 143 11.53 -15.71 8.32
C PRO A 143 10.52 -16.74 8.85
N GLU A 144 10.39 -16.84 10.18
CA GLU A 144 9.44 -17.74 10.85
C GLU A 144 7.96 -17.45 10.53
N LEU A 145 7.63 -16.24 10.08
CA LEU A 145 6.26 -15.87 9.71
C LEU A 145 5.93 -16.22 8.26
N MET A 146 6.93 -16.54 7.43
CA MET A 146 6.71 -16.75 5.99
C MET A 146 5.90 -18.02 5.69
N SER A 147 5.95 -19.02 6.58
CA SER A 147 5.24 -20.30 6.44
C SER A 147 3.95 -20.39 7.25
N VAL A 148 3.51 -19.29 7.89
CA VAL A 148 2.33 -19.30 8.76
C VAL A 148 1.10 -18.82 8.01
N ILE A 149 0.03 -19.62 7.99
CA ILE A 149 -1.27 -19.18 7.48
C ILE A 149 -1.92 -18.22 8.49
N GLY A 150 -2.24 -16.99 8.07
CA GLY A 150 -2.77 -15.95 8.96
C GLY A 150 -3.08 -14.64 8.26
N MET A 151 -3.54 -13.65 9.03
CA MET A 151 -3.79 -12.29 8.54
C MET A 151 -2.63 -11.37 8.96
N PHE A 152 -1.59 -11.28 8.15
CA PHE A 152 -0.40 -10.46 8.46
C PHE A 152 -0.42 -9.09 7.79
N VAL A 153 -1.25 -8.90 6.76
CA VAL A 153 -1.33 -7.63 6.04
C VAL A 153 -1.55 -6.47 7.00
N ASN A 154 -0.62 -5.51 6.96
CA ASN A 154 -0.65 -4.31 7.80
C ASN A 154 -0.65 -3.06 6.91
N ALA A 155 -1.56 -2.14 7.18
CA ALA A 155 -1.64 -0.87 6.47
C ALA A 155 -0.86 0.21 7.23
N ILE A 156 0.09 0.85 6.56
CA ILE A 156 0.89 1.94 7.12
C ILE A 156 0.65 3.24 6.34
N PRO A 157 0.73 4.41 7.01
CA PRO A 157 0.71 5.69 6.31
C PRO A 157 2.05 5.94 5.62
N LEU A 158 1.98 6.48 4.41
CA LEU A 158 3.10 7.12 3.73
C LEU A 158 2.75 8.59 3.58
N ARG A 159 3.50 9.45 4.26
CA ARG A 159 3.33 10.90 4.21
C ARG A 159 4.44 11.51 3.37
N CYS A 160 4.07 12.32 2.39
CA CYS A 160 5.00 13.11 1.58
C CYS A 160 4.57 14.58 1.64
N GLN A 161 5.52 15.45 2.04
CA GLN A 161 5.37 16.89 2.00
C GLN A 161 6.00 17.41 0.70
N LEU A 162 5.19 17.58 -0.34
CA LEU A 162 5.65 17.99 -1.66
C LEU A 162 6.02 19.48 -1.69
N ASP A 163 7.18 19.76 -2.29
CA ASP A 163 7.55 21.09 -2.76
C ASP A 163 7.23 21.21 -4.27
N PRO A 164 6.39 22.16 -4.69
CA PRO A 164 6.10 22.41 -6.10
C PRO A 164 7.33 22.75 -6.97
N ASN A 165 8.45 23.13 -6.35
CA ASN A 165 9.70 23.45 -7.04
C ASN A 165 10.59 22.22 -7.28
N TRP A 166 10.22 21.05 -6.73
CA TRP A 166 11.01 19.84 -6.97
C TRP A 166 10.93 19.40 -8.42
N SER A 167 12.08 18.97 -8.94
CA SER A 167 12.09 18.15 -10.14
C SER A 167 11.46 16.79 -9.82
N PHE A 168 10.96 16.10 -10.85
CA PHE A 168 10.46 14.74 -10.67
C PHE A 168 11.53 13.79 -10.12
N ALA A 169 12.78 13.95 -10.53
CA ALA A 169 13.90 13.18 -9.98
C ALA A 169 14.06 13.40 -8.46
N ARG A 170 13.91 14.65 -7.99
CA ARG A 170 13.95 14.94 -6.55
C ARG A 170 12.77 14.31 -5.80
N LEU A 171 11.57 14.32 -6.38
CA LEU A 171 10.41 13.64 -5.81
C LEU A 171 10.65 12.12 -5.68
N VAL A 172 11.26 11.49 -6.68
CA VAL A 172 11.59 10.06 -6.66
C VAL A 172 12.59 9.73 -5.55
N GLU A 173 13.61 10.56 -5.35
CA GLU A 173 14.55 10.42 -4.22
C GLU A 173 13.84 10.52 -2.87
N GLU A 174 12.99 11.53 -2.70
CA GLU A 174 12.25 11.75 -1.47
C GLU A 174 11.32 10.57 -1.14
N VAL A 175 10.57 10.11 -2.15
CA VAL A 175 9.69 8.94 -2.02
C VAL A 175 10.48 7.68 -1.70
N HIS A 176 11.67 7.51 -2.28
CA HIS A 176 12.52 6.37 -1.96
C HIS A 176 12.98 6.38 -0.50
N GLN A 177 13.34 7.56 0.04
CA GLN A 177 13.69 7.70 1.45
C GLN A 177 12.49 7.39 2.35
N ILE A 178 11.33 7.99 2.08
CA ILE A 178 10.08 7.75 2.83
C ILE A 178 9.71 6.26 2.83
N ALA A 179 9.73 5.61 1.66
CA ALA A 179 9.40 4.19 1.53
C ALA A 179 10.39 3.31 2.31
N THR A 180 11.69 3.60 2.22
CA THR A 180 12.73 2.85 2.93
C THR A 180 12.56 2.99 4.44
N ASP A 181 12.42 4.21 4.95
CA ASP A 181 12.26 4.48 6.38
C ASP A 181 10.97 3.86 6.94
N SER A 182 9.86 4.01 6.20
CA SER A 182 8.58 3.42 6.58
C SER A 182 8.62 1.89 6.57
N SER A 183 9.34 1.28 5.61
CA SER A 183 9.47 -0.18 5.52
C SER A 183 10.17 -0.78 6.75
N ASN A 184 11.16 -0.08 7.31
CA ASN A 184 11.88 -0.50 8.52
C ASN A 184 10.96 -0.61 9.75
N TYR A 185 9.84 0.11 9.76
CA TYR A 185 8.87 0.13 10.87
C TYR A 185 7.48 -0.36 10.45
N SER A 186 7.38 -1.04 9.30
CA SER A 186 6.13 -1.57 8.74
C SER A 186 5.48 -2.66 9.59
N TYR A 187 6.24 -3.28 10.50
CA TYR A 187 5.75 -4.27 11.46
C TYR A 187 4.91 -3.66 12.59
N PHE A 188 4.87 -2.34 12.72
CA PHE A 188 4.11 -1.67 13.78
C PHE A 188 2.62 -1.68 13.45
N PRO A 189 1.76 -2.29 14.29
CA PRO A 189 0.35 -2.47 13.95
C PRO A 189 -0.38 -1.15 13.72
N LEU A 190 -1.21 -1.09 12.66
CA LEU A 190 -2.09 0.05 12.38
C LEU A 190 -2.83 0.52 13.63
N GLN A 191 -3.40 -0.39 14.42
CA GLN A 191 -4.17 -0.05 15.63
C GLN A 191 -3.33 0.71 16.66
N ARG A 192 -2.02 0.44 16.74
CA ARG A 192 -1.10 1.19 17.60
C ARG A 192 -0.80 2.57 17.02
N ILE A 193 -0.66 2.71 15.70
CA ILE A 193 -0.58 4.02 15.03
C ILE A 193 -1.83 4.84 15.35
N LEU A 194 -3.03 4.26 15.20
CA LEU A 194 -4.29 4.97 15.49
C LEU A 194 -4.41 5.37 16.97
N ALA A 195 -3.94 4.52 17.89
CA ALA A 195 -3.94 4.83 19.32
C ALA A 195 -3.06 6.04 19.67
N GLN A 196 -2.04 6.35 18.86
CA GLN A 196 -1.22 7.56 19.02
C GLN A 196 -1.94 8.84 18.59
N HIS A 197 -3.01 8.72 17.80
CA HIS A 197 -3.80 9.83 17.28
C HIS A 197 -5.28 9.69 17.65
N PRO A 198 -5.65 9.74 18.95
CA PRO A 198 -6.99 9.39 19.43
C PRO A 198 -8.10 10.33 18.92
N LEU A 199 -7.75 11.57 18.54
CA LEU A 199 -8.69 12.52 17.94
C LEU A 199 -9.03 12.17 16.49
N ALA A 200 -8.16 11.42 15.82
CA ALA A 200 -8.38 10.95 14.48
C ALA A 200 -9.12 9.62 14.51
N SER A 201 -10.42 9.70 14.78
CA SER A 201 -11.31 8.53 14.82
C SER A 201 -11.20 7.68 13.55
N LYS A 202 -10.94 8.30 12.38
CA LYS A 202 -10.76 7.63 11.10
C LYS A 202 -9.73 8.36 10.24
N PRO A 203 -8.54 7.79 10.03
CA PRO A 203 -7.52 8.45 9.25
C PRO A 203 -7.89 8.52 7.76
N ALA A 204 -7.69 9.68 7.18
CA ALA A 204 -7.81 10.01 5.77
C ALA A 204 -6.84 9.22 4.89
N PHE A 205 -5.67 8.80 5.40
CA PHE A 205 -4.74 7.99 4.61
C PHE A 205 -5.31 6.62 4.25
N LEU A 206 -6.37 6.15 4.91
CA LEU A 206 -7.10 4.93 4.51
C LEU A 206 -8.11 5.18 3.37
N ASP A 207 -8.27 6.42 2.89
CA ASP A 207 -9.17 6.75 1.78
C ASP A 207 -8.55 6.48 0.42
N THR A 208 -7.23 6.55 0.37
CA THR A 208 -6.47 6.34 -0.84
C THR A 208 -5.24 5.54 -0.50
N SER A 209 -5.03 4.45 -1.23
CA SER A 209 -3.88 3.58 -1.01
C SER A 209 -3.13 3.32 -2.29
N PHE A 210 -1.83 3.10 -2.16
CA PHE A 210 -0.98 2.64 -3.23
C PHE A 210 -0.54 1.20 -2.97
N GLN A 211 -0.62 0.37 -3.99
CA GLN A 211 -0.08 -0.99 -3.99
C GLN A 211 0.67 -1.20 -5.30
N PHE A 212 1.88 -1.73 -5.20
CA PHE A 212 2.63 -2.20 -6.34
C PHE A 212 2.78 -3.71 -6.23
N ASP A 213 2.53 -4.42 -7.33
CA ASP A 213 2.73 -5.85 -7.43
C ASP A 213 3.52 -6.13 -8.70
N SER A 214 4.76 -6.60 -8.54
CA SER A 214 5.58 -7.06 -9.64
C SER A 214 5.32 -8.53 -9.86
N ASN A 215 4.46 -8.86 -10.83
CA ASN A 215 4.12 -10.25 -11.13
C ASN A 215 5.34 -10.95 -11.79
N PRO A 216 6.02 -11.90 -11.12
CA PRO A 216 7.26 -12.48 -11.64
C PRO A 216 7.03 -13.57 -12.70
N ILE A 217 5.77 -13.95 -12.93
CA ILE A 217 5.39 -15.08 -13.81
C ILE A 217 5.48 -14.68 -15.29
N GLU A 218 5.30 -13.40 -15.65
CA GLU A 218 5.49 -12.90 -17.01
C GLU A 218 6.95 -12.48 -17.24
N LYS A 219 7.81 -13.44 -17.58
CA LYS A 219 9.24 -13.22 -17.91
C LYS A 219 9.49 -12.37 -19.17
N ASN A 220 8.45 -11.83 -19.81
CA ASN A 220 8.52 -10.93 -20.97
C ASN A 220 7.77 -9.61 -20.66
N CYS A 221 8.20 -8.89 -19.63
CA CYS A 221 7.64 -7.58 -19.30
C CYS A 221 8.14 -6.48 -20.27
N ASP A 222 7.58 -6.48 -21.48
CA ASP A 222 7.58 -5.30 -22.34
C ASP A 222 6.52 -4.28 -21.89
N GLN A 223 5.60 -4.66 -20.99
CA GLN A 223 4.49 -3.83 -20.54
C GLN A 223 4.42 -3.79 -19.02
N ILE A 224 4.27 -2.57 -18.48
CA ILE A 224 3.88 -2.35 -17.09
C ILE A 224 2.36 -2.26 -17.07
N MET A 225 1.72 -3.17 -16.35
CA MET A 225 0.32 -3.06 -15.99
C MET A 225 0.23 -2.36 -14.65
N LEU A 226 -0.26 -1.10 -14.64
CA LEU A 226 -0.70 -0.48 -13.40
C LEU A 226 -2.19 -0.76 -13.22
N SER A 227 -2.50 -1.74 -12.39
CA SER A 227 -3.85 -1.88 -11.86
C SER A 227 -4.04 -0.84 -10.77
N LEU A 228 -4.68 0.28 -11.08
CA LEU A 228 -5.20 1.15 -10.05
C LEU A 228 -6.47 0.52 -9.49
N VAL A 229 -6.29 -0.45 -8.58
CA VAL A 229 -7.41 -0.95 -7.79
C VAL A 229 -7.75 0.18 -6.83
N ALA A 230 -8.64 1.05 -7.30
CA ALA A 230 -9.34 1.95 -6.44
C ALA A 230 -10.25 1.06 -5.58
N SER A 231 -9.72 0.51 -4.48
CA SER A 231 -10.50 0.03 -3.34
C SER A 231 -11.12 1.24 -2.65
N LEU A 232 -11.84 2.04 -3.44
CA LEU A 232 -12.73 3.09 -3.02
C LEU A 232 -13.88 2.35 -2.35
N PHE A 233 -13.71 2.08 -1.07
CA PHE A 233 -14.77 1.63 -0.19
C PHE A 233 -15.79 2.75 -0.06
N GLU A 234 -16.62 2.93 -1.08
CA GLU A 234 -17.73 3.86 -1.19
C GLU A 234 -17.56 5.22 -0.49
N ARG A 235 -16.34 5.75 -0.48
CA ARG A 235 -16.12 7.12 -0.03
C ARG A 235 -16.40 8.12 -1.13
N THR A 236 -16.36 7.69 -2.40
CA THR A 236 -16.85 8.36 -3.63
C THR A 236 -16.12 7.80 -4.86
N SER A 237 -16.77 7.74 -6.02
CA SER A 237 -16.05 7.54 -7.29
C SER A 237 -15.36 8.85 -7.68
N PRO A 238 -14.04 8.88 -7.92
CA PRO A 238 -13.42 9.90 -8.75
C PRO A 238 -13.98 9.77 -10.18
N LYS A 239 -14.09 10.88 -10.90
CA LYS A 239 -14.42 10.82 -12.33
C LYS A 239 -13.43 9.92 -13.03
N GLN A 240 -13.91 8.78 -13.54
CA GLN A 240 -13.12 7.92 -14.41
C GLN A 240 -12.58 8.69 -15.64
N SER A 241 -13.26 9.78 -16.05
CA SER A 241 -12.78 10.66 -17.11
C SER A 241 -11.48 11.38 -16.75
N ILE A 242 -11.32 11.85 -15.51
CA ILE A 242 -10.12 12.60 -15.08
C ILE A 242 -8.89 11.69 -15.07
N PHE A 243 -9.03 10.42 -14.67
CA PHE A 243 -7.93 9.46 -14.75
C PHE A 243 -7.53 9.15 -16.19
N LYS A 244 -8.50 9.00 -17.10
CA LYS A 244 -8.22 8.80 -18.53
C LYS A 244 -7.60 10.04 -19.18
N GLU A 245 -8.06 11.24 -18.83
CA GLU A 245 -7.51 12.51 -19.30
C GLU A 245 -6.06 12.70 -18.84
N PHE A 246 -5.77 12.46 -17.56
CA PHE A 246 -4.40 12.53 -17.02
C PHE A 246 -3.44 11.56 -17.72
N LEU A 247 -3.87 10.32 -17.97
CA LEU A 247 -3.05 9.32 -18.68
C LEU A 247 -2.89 9.66 -20.17
N SER A 248 -3.82 10.43 -20.76
CA SER A 248 -3.74 10.88 -22.15
C SER A 248 -2.83 12.10 -22.36
N GLY A 249 -2.28 12.69 -21.29
CA GLY A 249 -1.38 13.84 -21.37
C GLY A 249 -2.05 15.15 -21.78
N GLN A 250 -3.39 15.24 -21.65
CA GLN A 250 -4.16 16.47 -21.86
C GLN A 250 -4.34 17.27 -20.57
#